data_AF-A0A2V5UFF0-F1
#
_entry.id   AF-A0A2V5UFF0-F1
#
_cell.length_a   1.000
_cell.length_b   1.000
_cell.length_c   1.000
_cell.angle_alpha   90.00
_cell.angle_beta   90.00
_cell.angle_gamma   90.00
#
_symmetry.space_group_name_H-M   'P 1'
#
loop_
_entity.id
_entity.type
_entity.pdbx_description
1 polymer ?
#
loop_
_entity_poly.entity_id
_entity_poly.type
_entity_poly.pdbx_seq_one_letter_code
_entity_poly.pdbx_strand_id
1 'polypeptide(L)'
;SDASGLLKGSDVLLAGAKIGKVSSGPRMVREGQGVDVPLKIYDYIKIPEASKFTVGSSGLLGDRFVNVVMPPGQPKAFLKPNSHISGARETGIDDITREGGALLGDLRGTVQKLDQETLSAENMQNLKASMEHLNQATSALAQSSKKLDGVIDQAGSTMTSAKEAADNLQNAIDDTRKVLRTATQGKGLVATLLNNQELANDLHALISNLRAHGVLFYRDSAATTQTKPQQQTKPARQSRGR
;
A
#
# COMPACT_ATOMS: atom_id res chain seq x y z
N SER A 1 -11.49 -29.45 -20.48
CA SER A 1 -12.10 -29.28 -21.81
C SER A 1 -11.56 -28.06 -22.55
N ASP A 2 -11.16 -27.00 -21.83
CA ASP A 2 -10.61 -25.78 -22.45
C ASP A 2 -9.38 -25.29 -21.68
N ALA A 3 -8.32 -24.95 -22.40
CA ALA A 3 -7.06 -24.41 -21.90
C ALA A 3 -6.67 -23.11 -22.64
N SER A 4 -7.65 -22.42 -23.23
CA SER A 4 -7.46 -21.19 -24.00
C SER A 4 -6.68 -20.15 -23.19
N GLY A 5 -5.72 -19.51 -23.86
CA GLY A 5 -4.85 -18.50 -23.28
C GLY A 5 -3.70 -19.02 -22.42
N LEU A 6 -3.63 -20.32 -22.10
CA LEU A 6 -2.42 -20.91 -21.52
C LEU A 6 -1.36 -21.13 -22.61
N LEU A 7 -0.14 -20.70 -22.33
CA LEU A 7 0.99 -20.78 -23.23
C LEU A 7 2.13 -21.56 -22.58
N LYS A 8 3.08 -22.01 -23.41
CA LYS A 8 4.35 -22.54 -22.89
C LYS A 8 5.04 -21.45 -22.07
N GLY A 9 5.39 -21.78 -20.83
CA GLY A 9 6.00 -20.84 -19.90
C GLY A 9 5.01 -20.13 -18.97
N SER A 10 3.69 -20.25 -19.18
CA SER A 10 2.69 -19.78 -18.22
C SER A 10 2.99 -20.30 -16.82
N ASP A 11 2.78 -19.45 -15.82
CA ASP A 11 3.13 -19.76 -14.44
C ASP A 11 2.19 -20.79 -13.83
N VAL A 12 2.74 -21.60 -12.93
CA VAL A 12 1.96 -22.43 -12.02
C VAL A 12 2.12 -21.86 -10.62
N LEU A 13 1.01 -21.46 -10.01
CA LEU A 13 0.95 -20.78 -8.73
C LEU A 13 0.32 -21.67 -7.67
N LEU A 14 0.82 -21.58 -6.44
CA LEU A 14 0.24 -22.18 -5.25
C LEU A 14 0.14 -21.06 -4.19
N ALA A 15 -1.09 -20.74 -3.77
CA ALA A 15 -1.32 -19.61 -2.84
C ALA A 15 -0.66 -18.28 -3.31
N GLY A 16 -0.63 -18.04 -4.62
CA GLY A 16 0.00 -16.87 -5.24
C GLY A 16 1.51 -16.96 -5.44
N ALA A 17 2.19 -17.97 -4.88
CA ALA A 17 3.62 -18.18 -5.07
C ALA A 17 3.89 -19.06 -6.31
N LYS A 18 4.89 -18.70 -7.10
CA LYS A 18 5.30 -19.48 -8.28
C LYS A 18 5.98 -20.79 -7.87
N ILE A 19 5.37 -21.91 -8.23
CA ILE A 19 5.86 -23.27 -7.94
C ILE A 19 6.29 -24.05 -9.19
N GLY A 20 6.07 -23.49 -10.37
CA GLY A 20 6.39 -24.16 -11.62
C GLY A 20 5.99 -23.37 -12.85
N LYS A 21 5.96 -24.07 -13.98
CA LYS A 21 5.57 -23.52 -15.28
C LYS A 21 4.94 -24.57 -16.18
N VAL A 22 4.13 -24.13 -17.13
CA VAL A 22 3.65 -24.94 -18.24
C VAL A 22 4.84 -25.29 -19.14
N SER A 23 5.14 -26.59 -19.24
CA SER A 23 6.36 -27.09 -19.90
C SER A 23 6.26 -27.07 -21.43
N SER A 24 5.08 -27.34 -21.97
CA SER A 24 4.74 -27.20 -23.38
C SER A 24 3.30 -26.77 -23.53
N GLY A 25 2.96 -26.15 -24.66
CA GLY A 25 1.61 -25.65 -24.89
C GLY A 25 0.54 -26.75 -24.81
N PRO A 26 -0.73 -26.37 -24.63
CA PRO A 26 -1.83 -27.32 -24.50
C PRO A 26 -1.92 -28.24 -25.73
N ARG A 27 -2.16 -29.54 -25.51
CA ARG A 27 -2.25 -30.57 -26.57
C ARG A 27 -3.58 -31.29 -26.51
N MET A 28 -4.17 -31.59 -27.66
CA MET A 28 -5.39 -32.40 -27.69
C MET A 28 -5.12 -33.79 -27.11
N VAL A 29 -6.00 -34.22 -26.21
CA VAL A 29 -6.05 -35.62 -25.76
C VAL A 29 -6.40 -36.48 -26.96
N ARG A 30 -5.80 -37.68 -27.07
CA ARG A 30 -5.98 -38.58 -28.23
C ARG A 30 -7.45 -38.94 -28.49
N GLU A 31 -8.29 -39.01 -27.46
CA GLU A 31 -9.72 -39.27 -27.61
C GLU A 31 -10.57 -38.02 -27.94
N GLY A 32 -9.95 -36.83 -28.12
CA GLY A 32 -10.62 -35.62 -28.62
C GLY A 32 -11.51 -34.87 -27.64
N GLN A 33 -11.66 -35.34 -26.40
CA GLN A 33 -12.59 -34.75 -25.42
C GLN A 33 -11.95 -33.74 -24.45
N GLY A 34 -10.70 -33.34 -24.69
CA GLY A 34 -10.01 -32.41 -23.81
C GLY A 34 -8.63 -32.02 -24.27
N VAL A 35 -7.95 -31.29 -23.40
CA VAL A 35 -6.63 -30.73 -23.63
C VAL A 35 -5.72 -31.07 -22.46
N ASP A 36 -4.59 -31.71 -22.74
CA ASP A 36 -3.52 -31.96 -21.80
C ASP A 36 -2.60 -30.74 -21.70
N VAL A 37 -2.34 -30.32 -20.47
CA VAL A 37 -1.42 -29.21 -20.16
C VAL A 37 -0.28 -29.75 -19.30
N PRO A 38 0.88 -30.06 -19.88
CA PRO A 38 1.98 -30.65 -19.13
C PRO A 38 2.67 -29.59 -18.27
N LEU A 39 2.64 -29.79 -16.95
CA LEU A 39 3.24 -28.89 -15.97
C LEU A 39 4.62 -29.38 -15.53
N LYS A 40 5.53 -28.44 -15.29
CA LYS A 40 6.81 -28.70 -14.64
C LYS A 40 6.86 -27.94 -13.31
N ILE A 41 6.75 -28.68 -12.22
CA ILE A 41 6.78 -28.19 -10.85
C ILE A 41 8.19 -28.39 -10.28
N TYR A 42 8.63 -27.52 -9.37
CA TYR A 42 9.91 -27.70 -8.70
C TYR A 42 9.92 -28.93 -7.78
N ASP A 43 11.02 -29.68 -7.76
CA ASP A 43 11.12 -30.98 -7.07
C ASP A 43 10.89 -30.90 -5.55
N TYR A 44 11.15 -29.75 -4.93
CA TYR A 44 10.94 -29.53 -3.50
C TYR A 44 9.48 -29.24 -3.13
N ILE A 45 8.60 -28.99 -4.11
CA ILE A 45 7.18 -28.73 -3.89
C ILE A 45 6.41 -30.06 -3.92
N LYS A 46 5.80 -30.41 -2.79
CA LYS A 46 4.93 -31.59 -2.68
C LYS A 46 3.47 -31.18 -2.78
N ILE A 47 2.79 -31.63 -3.83
CA ILE A 47 1.37 -31.34 -4.05
C ILE A 47 0.51 -32.50 -3.56
N PRO A 48 -0.45 -32.29 -2.65
CA PRO A 48 -1.39 -33.33 -2.22
C PRO A 48 -2.23 -33.92 -3.37
N GLU A 49 -2.57 -35.20 -3.33
CA GLU A 49 -3.35 -35.85 -4.41
C GLU A 49 -4.75 -35.24 -4.63
N ALA A 50 -5.36 -34.69 -3.58
CA ALA A 50 -6.68 -34.05 -3.66
C ALA A 50 -6.61 -32.53 -3.96
N SER A 51 -5.46 -32.04 -4.44
CA SER A 51 -5.33 -30.64 -4.89
C SER A 51 -6.14 -30.37 -6.15
N LYS A 52 -6.74 -29.18 -6.20
CA LYS A 52 -7.48 -28.70 -7.37
C LYS A 52 -6.58 -27.81 -8.22
N PHE A 53 -6.66 -27.99 -9.53
CA PHE A 53 -5.92 -27.20 -10.50
C PHE A 53 -6.92 -26.43 -11.34
N THR A 54 -6.79 -25.12 -11.34
CA THR A 54 -7.67 -24.23 -12.10
C THR A 54 -6.87 -23.36 -13.06
N VAL A 55 -7.46 -23.03 -14.21
CA VAL A 55 -6.91 -22.01 -15.11
C VAL A 55 -7.50 -20.67 -14.71
N GLY A 56 -6.64 -19.76 -14.26
CA GLY A 56 -6.98 -18.39 -13.85
C GLY A 56 -6.37 -17.34 -14.78
N SER A 57 -6.79 -16.07 -14.62
CA SER A 57 -6.28 -14.92 -15.37
C SER A 57 -5.70 -13.86 -14.44
N SER A 58 -4.59 -13.25 -14.83
CA SER A 58 -4.04 -12.11 -14.10
C SER A 58 -4.81 -10.84 -14.49
N GLY A 59 -5.89 -10.52 -13.77
CA GLY A 59 -6.73 -9.35 -14.07
C GLY A 59 -7.56 -9.49 -15.35
N LEU A 60 -7.91 -8.35 -15.96
CA LEU A 60 -8.85 -8.26 -17.10
C LEU A 60 -8.27 -8.74 -18.44
N LEU A 61 -6.98 -8.49 -18.67
CA LEU A 61 -6.29 -8.76 -19.95
C LEU A 61 -5.02 -9.59 -19.78
N GLY A 62 -4.64 -9.92 -18.55
CA GLY A 62 -3.35 -10.53 -18.31
C GLY A 62 -3.30 -11.99 -18.67
N ASP A 63 -2.08 -12.50 -18.64
CA ASP A 63 -1.74 -13.87 -18.99
C ASP A 63 -2.52 -14.87 -18.14
N ARG A 64 -2.81 -16.02 -18.76
CA ARG A 64 -3.42 -17.14 -18.05
C ARG A 64 -2.33 -17.91 -17.31
N PHE A 65 -2.68 -18.36 -16.11
CA PHE A 65 -1.82 -19.15 -15.25
C PHE A 65 -2.60 -20.35 -14.71
N VAL A 66 -1.86 -21.35 -14.24
CA VAL A 66 -2.44 -22.50 -13.54
C VAL A 66 -2.38 -22.22 -12.05
N ASN A 67 -3.52 -22.16 -11.39
CA ASN A 67 -3.64 -22.03 -9.95
C ASN A 67 -3.78 -23.43 -9.32
N VAL A 68 -3.08 -23.65 -8.22
CA VAL A 68 -3.12 -24.89 -7.44
C VAL A 68 -3.68 -24.58 -6.05
N VAL A 69 -4.77 -25.26 -5.70
CA VAL A 69 -5.43 -25.12 -4.40
C VAL A 69 -5.25 -26.41 -3.62
N MET A 70 -4.69 -26.30 -2.41
CA MET A 70 -4.54 -27.44 -1.51
C MET A 70 -5.88 -27.82 -0.87
N PRO A 71 -6.16 -29.13 -0.70
CA PRO A 71 -7.33 -29.57 0.05
C PRO A 71 -7.22 -29.14 1.52
N PRO A 72 -8.34 -28.92 2.23
CA PRO A 72 -8.31 -28.68 3.66
C PRO A 72 -7.83 -29.92 4.43
N GLY A 73 -7.16 -29.69 5.57
CA GLY A 73 -6.67 -30.76 6.44
C GLY A 73 -5.26 -31.24 6.11
N GLN A 74 -4.82 -32.30 6.78
CA GLN A 74 -3.48 -32.87 6.58
C GLN A 74 -3.44 -33.75 5.32
N PRO A 75 -2.47 -33.54 4.41
CA PRO A 75 -2.28 -34.40 3.25
C PRO A 75 -1.98 -35.84 3.66
N LYS A 76 -2.74 -36.80 3.10
CA LYS A 76 -2.50 -38.24 3.30
C LYS A 76 -1.52 -38.83 2.28
N ALA A 77 -1.48 -38.24 1.09
CA ALA A 77 -0.66 -38.67 -0.03
C ALA A 77 -0.31 -37.46 -0.91
N PHE A 78 0.75 -37.60 -1.69
CA PHE A 78 1.24 -36.58 -2.61
C PHE A 78 1.28 -37.12 -4.03
N LEU A 79 1.02 -36.25 -5.00
CA LEU A 79 1.11 -36.55 -6.42
C LEU A 79 2.53 -37.01 -6.77
N LYS A 80 2.60 -38.12 -7.52
CA LYS A 80 3.86 -38.64 -8.07
C LYS A 80 4.19 -37.90 -9.37
N PRO A 81 5.48 -37.83 -9.76
CA PRO A 81 5.86 -37.32 -11.07
C PRO A 81 5.08 -38.00 -12.19
N ASN A 82 4.65 -37.22 -13.19
CA ASN A 82 3.85 -37.66 -14.35
C ASN A 82 2.41 -38.14 -14.04
N SER A 83 1.89 -37.88 -12.83
CA SER A 83 0.47 -38.09 -12.53
C SER A 83 -0.41 -37.22 -13.44
N HIS A 84 -1.48 -37.79 -13.98
CA HIS A 84 -2.51 -37.04 -14.68
C HIS A 84 -3.61 -36.64 -13.69
N ILE A 85 -4.08 -35.41 -13.82
CA ILE A 85 -5.08 -34.81 -12.94
C ILE A 85 -6.12 -34.09 -13.78
N SER A 86 -7.37 -34.07 -13.31
CA SER A 86 -8.41 -33.30 -13.96
C SER A 86 -8.31 -31.83 -13.53
N GLY A 87 -7.99 -30.96 -14.49
CA GLY A 87 -8.05 -29.52 -14.30
C GLY A 87 -9.43 -28.97 -14.59
N ALA A 88 -9.79 -27.87 -13.92
CA ALA A 88 -10.97 -27.08 -14.24
C ALA A 88 -10.54 -25.71 -14.80
N ARG A 89 -11.44 -25.02 -15.50
CA ARG A 89 -11.29 -23.57 -15.73
C ARG A 89 -12.13 -22.84 -14.71
N GLU A 90 -11.63 -21.72 -14.20
CA GLU A 90 -12.49 -20.77 -13.49
C GLU A 90 -13.24 -19.90 -14.50
N THR A 91 -14.44 -19.44 -14.13
CA THR A 91 -15.22 -18.47 -14.89
C THR A 91 -14.52 -17.12 -14.88
N GLY A 92 -14.19 -16.58 -16.06
CA GLY A 92 -13.52 -15.29 -16.23
C GLY A 92 -14.44 -14.17 -16.70
N ILE A 93 -13.89 -12.95 -16.83
CA ILE A 93 -14.60 -11.79 -17.40
C ILE A 93 -14.96 -12.01 -18.88
N ASP A 94 -14.17 -12.83 -19.58
CA ASP A 94 -14.48 -13.26 -20.95
C ASP A 94 -15.77 -14.09 -21.02
N ASP A 95 -16.05 -14.89 -19.99
CA ASP A 95 -17.29 -15.66 -19.90
C ASP A 95 -18.49 -14.73 -19.66
N ILE A 96 -18.37 -13.72 -18.79
CA ILE A 96 -19.40 -12.69 -18.56
C ILE A 96 -19.72 -11.92 -19.84
N THR A 97 -18.69 -11.51 -20.60
CA THR A 97 -18.90 -10.75 -21.84
C THR A 97 -19.61 -11.61 -22.89
N ARG A 98 -19.24 -12.90 -22.99
CA ARG A 98 -19.88 -13.84 -23.90
C ARG A 98 -21.34 -14.12 -23.51
N GLU A 99 -21.59 -14.37 -22.23
CA GLU A 99 -22.92 -14.57 -21.66
C GLU A 99 -23.78 -13.31 -21.85
N GLY A 100 -23.22 -12.12 -21.59
CA GLY A 100 -23.88 -10.84 -21.84
C GLY A 100 -24.22 -10.64 -23.32
N GLY A 101 -23.32 -10.99 -24.23
CA GLY A 101 -23.59 -10.98 -25.67
C GLY A 101 -24.72 -11.92 -26.08
N ALA A 102 -24.76 -13.13 -25.53
CA ALA A 102 -25.85 -14.08 -25.75
C ALA A 102 -27.19 -13.54 -25.21
N LEU A 103 -27.20 -13.00 -23.99
CA LEU A 103 -28.38 -12.36 -23.40
C LEU A 103 -28.89 -11.19 -24.24
N LEU A 104 -28.00 -10.33 -24.75
CA LEU A 104 -28.37 -9.24 -25.65
C LEU A 104 -28.95 -9.77 -26.98
N GLY A 105 -28.42 -10.89 -27.49
CA GLY A 105 -28.97 -11.60 -28.64
C GLY A 105 -30.40 -12.09 -28.38
N ASP A 106 -30.63 -12.73 -27.23
CA ASP A 106 -31.94 -13.24 -26.82
C ASP A 106 -32.96 -12.11 -26.60
N LEU A 107 -32.51 -11.00 -26.00
CA LEU A 107 -33.31 -9.79 -25.83
C LEU A 107 -33.68 -9.19 -27.18
N ARG A 108 -32.73 -9.08 -28.12
CA ARG A 108 -33.01 -8.61 -29.49
C ARG A 108 -34.00 -9.52 -30.20
N GLY A 109 -33.87 -10.84 -30.06
CA GLY A 109 -34.80 -11.82 -30.61
C GLY A 109 -36.20 -11.67 -30.03
N THR A 110 -36.31 -11.44 -28.72
CA THR A 110 -37.59 -11.18 -28.05
C THR A 110 -38.24 -9.89 -28.55
N VAL A 111 -37.47 -8.80 -28.70
CA VAL A 111 -37.96 -7.52 -29.23
C VAL A 111 -38.44 -7.65 -30.68
N GLN A 112 -37.73 -8.41 -31.51
CA GLN A 112 -38.15 -8.66 -32.89
C GLN A 112 -39.43 -9.51 -32.99
N LYS A 113 -39.62 -10.48 -32.09
CA LYS A 113 -40.85 -11.28 -32.02
C LYS A 113 -42.06 -10.46 -31.55
N LEU A 114 -41.85 -9.50 -30.64
CA LEU A 114 -42.89 -8.56 -30.20
C LEU A 114 -43.39 -7.64 -31.33
N ASP A 115 -42.58 -7.43 -32.38
CA ASP A 115 -42.95 -6.64 -33.56
C ASP A 115 -43.76 -7.45 -34.59
N GLN A 116 -43.69 -8.79 -34.56
CA GLN A 116 -44.31 -9.69 -35.53
C GLN A 116 -45.52 -10.48 -35.01
N GLU A 117 -45.61 -10.77 -33.70
CA GLU A 117 -46.73 -11.48 -33.09
C GLU A 117 -47.35 -10.65 -31.96
N THR A 118 -48.53 -10.10 -32.28
CA THR A 118 -49.60 -9.69 -31.34
C THR A 118 -49.17 -9.03 -30.01
N LEU A 119 -49.43 -7.72 -29.93
CA LEU A 119 -49.54 -6.96 -28.68
C LEU A 119 -50.69 -7.51 -27.80
N SER A 120 -50.53 -8.70 -27.23
CA SER A 120 -51.42 -9.18 -26.18
C SER A 120 -51.25 -8.26 -24.96
N ALA A 121 -52.34 -7.97 -24.27
CA ALA A 121 -52.32 -7.10 -23.08
C ALA A 121 -51.33 -7.60 -22.02
N GLU A 122 -51.11 -8.92 -21.96
CA GLU A 122 -50.14 -9.59 -21.08
C GLU A 122 -48.68 -9.26 -21.47
N ASN A 123 -48.34 -9.24 -22.77
CA ASN A 123 -47.01 -8.85 -23.25
C ASN A 123 -46.72 -7.37 -22.97
N MET A 124 -47.72 -6.49 -23.07
CA MET A 124 -47.55 -5.08 -22.68
C MET A 124 -47.34 -4.90 -21.18
N GLN A 125 -47.98 -5.74 -20.35
CA GLN A 125 -47.82 -5.67 -18.90
C GLN A 125 -46.44 -6.16 -18.46
N ASN A 126 -45.95 -7.24 -19.07
CA ASN A 126 -44.59 -7.74 -18.86
C ASN A 126 -43.52 -6.78 -19.40
N LEU A 127 -43.78 -6.12 -20.54
CA LEU A 127 -42.92 -5.06 -21.06
C LEU A 127 -42.87 -3.86 -20.12
N LYS A 128 -44.02 -3.43 -19.59
CA LYS A 128 -44.08 -2.34 -18.60
C LYS A 128 -43.30 -2.68 -17.33
N ALA A 129 -43.46 -3.90 -16.80
CA ALA A 129 -42.70 -4.37 -15.66
C ALA A 129 -41.19 -4.42 -15.96
N SER A 130 -40.80 -4.90 -17.14
CA SER A 130 -39.40 -4.93 -17.58
C SER A 130 -38.82 -3.52 -17.71
N MET A 131 -39.57 -2.57 -18.25
CA MET A 131 -39.15 -1.15 -18.33
C MET A 131 -39.02 -0.52 -16.94
N GLU A 132 -39.93 -0.84 -16.01
CA GLU A 132 -39.86 -0.40 -14.61
C GLU A 132 -38.58 -0.92 -13.94
N HIS A 133 -38.29 -2.21 -14.09
CA HIS A 133 -37.09 -2.85 -13.54
C HIS A 133 -35.81 -2.31 -14.19
N LEU A 134 -35.81 -2.09 -15.51
CA LEU A 134 -34.68 -1.48 -16.21
C LEU A 134 -34.43 -0.05 -15.74
N ASN A 135 -35.49 0.74 -15.52
CA ASN A 135 -35.36 2.09 -14.96
C ASN A 135 -34.80 2.06 -13.53
N GLN A 136 -35.27 1.14 -12.69
CA GLN A 136 -34.76 0.95 -11.32
C GLN A 136 -33.29 0.52 -11.33
N ALA A 137 -32.93 -0.46 -12.15
CA ALA A 137 -31.55 -0.93 -12.30
C ALA A 137 -30.64 0.17 -12.83
N THR A 138 -31.07 0.93 -13.84
CA THR A 138 -30.33 2.06 -14.41
C THR A 138 -30.16 3.19 -13.38
N SER A 139 -31.18 3.46 -12.57
CA SER A 139 -31.10 4.44 -11.49
C SER A 139 -30.13 3.99 -10.38
N ALA A 140 -30.20 2.72 -9.97
CA ALA A 140 -29.26 2.14 -9.01
C ALA A 140 -27.81 2.16 -9.54
N LEU A 141 -27.63 1.90 -10.84
CA LEU A 141 -26.35 1.97 -11.51
C LEU A 141 -25.84 3.41 -11.59
N ALA A 142 -26.68 4.38 -11.96
CA ALA A 142 -26.32 5.80 -12.00
C ALA A 142 -25.94 6.32 -10.61
N GLN A 143 -26.67 5.92 -9.56
CA GLN A 143 -26.33 6.24 -8.18
C GLN A 143 -25.01 5.60 -7.73
N SER A 144 -24.75 4.36 -8.14
CA SER A 144 -23.49 3.66 -7.85
C SER A 144 -22.32 4.29 -8.58
N SER A 145 -22.50 4.69 -9.85
CA SER A 145 -21.52 5.45 -10.63
C SER A 145 -21.18 6.77 -9.96
N LYS A 146 -22.19 7.52 -9.49
CA LYS A 146 -21.97 8.79 -8.80
C LYS A 146 -21.23 8.62 -7.46
N LYS A 147 -21.47 7.53 -6.73
CA LYS A 147 -20.68 7.17 -5.54
C LYS A 147 -19.25 6.80 -5.90
N LEU A 148 -19.05 6.12 -7.03
CA LEU A 148 -17.73 5.75 -7.52
C LEU A 148 -16.93 6.98 -7.98
N ASP A 149 -17.56 7.94 -8.67
CA ASP A 149 -16.95 9.22 -9.03
C ASP A 149 -16.50 9.98 -7.77
N GLY A 150 -17.34 10.03 -6.73
CA GLY A 150 -16.97 10.63 -5.45
C GLY A 150 -15.79 9.93 -4.75
N VAL A 151 -15.69 8.59 -4.86
CA VAL A 151 -14.53 7.84 -4.34
C VAL A 151 -13.27 8.12 -5.17
N ILE A 152 -13.39 8.27 -6.49
CA ILE A 152 -12.27 8.60 -7.39
C ILE A 152 -11.76 10.03 -7.13
N ASP A 153 -12.65 11.00 -6.95
CA ASP A 153 -12.28 12.38 -6.60
C ASP A 153 -11.65 12.47 -5.20
N GLN A 154 -12.18 11.72 -4.23
CA GLN A 154 -11.60 11.62 -2.89
C GLN A 154 -10.23 10.92 -2.90
N ALA A 155 -10.04 9.89 -3.75
CA ALA A 155 -8.77 9.21 -3.92
C ALA A 155 -7.72 10.12 -4.60
N GLY A 156 -8.13 10.89 -5.62
CA GLY A 156 -7.27 11.86 -6.29
C GLY A 156 -6.81 12.98 -5.35
N SER A 157 -7.72 13.55 -4.56
CA SER A 157 -7.38 14.58 -3.56
C SER A 157 -6.52 14.04 -2.40
N THR A 158 -6.73 12.79 -1.98
CA THR A 158 -5.87 12.13 -0.99
C THR A 158 -4.47 11.86 -1.55
N MET A 159 -4.35 11.47 -2.82
CA MET A 159 -3.05 11.29 -3.49
C MET A 159 -2.31 12.62 -3.67
N THR A 160 -2.99 13.70 -4.05
CA THR A 160 -2.39 15.04 -4.14
C THR A 160 -1.93 15.54 -2.78
N SER A 161 -2.77 15.42 -1.75
CA SER A 161 -2.40 15.83 -0.38
C SER A 161 -1.24 15.00 0.18
N ALA A 162 -1.20 13.70 -0.12
CA ALA A 162 -0.09 12.83 0.26
C ALA A 162 1.20 13.20 -0.50
N LYS A 163 1.10 13.56 -1.78
CA LYS A 163 2.23 14.04 -2.58
C LYS A 163 2.76 15.37 -2.06
N GLU A 164 1.89 16.33 -1.75
CA GLU A 164 2.26 17.61 -1.16
C GLU A 164 2.90 17.44 0.23
N ALA A 165 2.35 16.56 1.07
CA ALA A 165 2.94 16.25 2.37
C ALA A 165 4.33 15.61 2.22
N ALA A 166 4.51 14.71 1.25
CA ALA A 166 5.80 14.11 0.94
C ALA A 166 6.80 15.15 0.40
N ASP A 167 6.39 16.03 -0.51
CA ASP A 167 7.23 17.08 -1.08
C ASP A 167 7.64 18.10 0.01
N ASN A 168 6.71 18.49 0.89
CA ASN A 168 7.00 19.36 2.04
C ASN A 168 7.94 18.69 3.06
N LEU A 169 7.75 17.39 3.32
CA LEU A 169 8.64 16.63 4.20
C LEU A 169 10.06 16.53 3.61
N GLN A 170 10.17 16.29 2.30
CA GLN A 170 11.44 16.23 1.59
C GLN A 170 12.19 17.58 1.71
N ASN A 171 11.48 18.69 1.48
CA ASN A 171 12.02 20.04 1.63
C ASN A 171 12.48 20.33 3.06
N ALA A 172 11.67 19.97 4.07
CA ALA A 172 12.03 20.14 5.48
C ALA A 172 13.27 19.32 5.87
N ILE A 173 13.39 18.09 5.36
CA ILE A 173 14.57 17.23 5.56
C ILE A 173 15.80 17.86 4.91
N ASP A 174 15.69 18.39 3.70
CA ASP A 174 16.82 18.99 3.00
C ASP A 174 17.29 20.30 3.64
N ASP A 175 16.37 21.14 4.13
CA ASP A 175 16.71 22.33 4.90
C ASP A 175 17.32 21.98 6.25
N THR A 176 16.80 20.95 6.94
CA THR A 176 17.40 20.43 8.17
C THR A 176 18.82 19.92 7.92
N ARG A 177 19.06 19.20 6.82
CA ARG A 177 20.40 18.76 6.42
C ARG A 177 21.33 19.93 6.10
N LYS A 178 20.84 20.98 5.44
CA LYS A 178 21.64 22.20 5.20
C LYS A 178 22.01 22.89 6.50
N VAL A 179 21.07 23.04 7.45
CA VAL A 179 21.34 23.61 8.77
C VAL A 179 22.35 22.76 9.54
N LEU A 180 22.17 21.43 9.57
CA LEU A 180 23.13 20.53 10.21
C LEU A 180 24.51 20.60 9.57
N ARG A 181 24.62 20.62 8.23
CA ARG A 181 25.92 20.80 7.57
C ARG A 181 26.54 22.14 7.91
N THR A 182 25.76 23.22 7.93
CA THR A 182 26.26 24.55 8.31
C THR A 182 26.72 24.59 9.76
N ALA A 183 26.00 23.91 10.66
CA ALA A 183 26.35 23.79 12.07
C ALA A 183 27.53 22.83 12.36
N THR A 184 27.80 21.86 11.48
CA THR A 184 28.87 20.87 11.68
C THR A 184 30.14 21.18 10.89
N GLN A 185 30.04 21.92 9.78
CA GLN A 185 31.15 22.23 8.87
C GLN A 185 31.58 23.70 8.91
N GLY A 186 30.75 24.59 9.46
CA GLY A 186 30.98 26.04 9.45
C GLY A 186 31.58 26.58 10.75
N LYS A 187 32.58 27.46 10.63
CA LYS A 187 33.22 28.26 11.69
C LYS A 187 32.26 29.30 12.31
N GLY A 188 31.08 28.89 12.78
CA GLY A 188 30.04 29.76 13.33
C GLY A 188 29.74 29.49 14.80
N LEU A 189 29.16 30.47 15.50
CA LEU A 189 28.92 30.43 16.96
C LEU A 189 28.16 29.18 17.43
N VAL A 190 27.19 28.67 16.66
CA VAL A 190 26.44 27.45 17.01
C VAL A 190 27.33 26.21 16.95
N ALA A 191 28.19 26.09 15.93
CA ALA A 191 29.16 25.00 15.82
C ALA A 191 30.18 25.05 16.97
N THR A 192 30.66 26.25 17.29
CA THR A 192 31.57 26.48 18.41
C THR A 192 30.90 26.19 19.76
N LEU A 193 29.61 26.53 19.93
CA LEU A 193 28.84 26.19 21.13
C LEU A 193 28.59 24.69 21.28
N LEU A 194 28.20 24.01 20.19
CA LEU A 194 27.95 22.57 20.21
C LEU A 194 29.20 21.76 20.53
N ASN A 195 30.38 22.23 20.08
CA ASN A 195 31.65 21.55 20.30
C ASN A 195 32.44 22.08 21.51
N ASN A 196 32.01 23.15 22.20
CA ASN A 196 32.72 23.70 23.35
C ASN A 196 31.80 23.81 24.58
N GLN A 197 31.92 22.81 25.47
CA GLN A 197 31.16 22.72 26.71
C GLN A 197 31.40 23.88 27.68
N GLU A 198 32.60 24.48 27.66
CA GLU A 198 32.93 25.62 28.52
C GLU A 198 32.14 26.87 28.09
N LEU A 199 32.12 27.14 26.78
CA LEU A 199 31.37 28.26 26.21
C LEU A 199 29.85 28.11 26.42
N ALA A 200 29.32 26.89 26.37
CA ALA A 200 27.91 26.62 26.64
C ALA A 200 27.54 26.92 28.11
N ASN A 201 28.42 26.57 29.05
CA ASN A 201 28.25 26.86 30.48
C ASN A 201 28.33 28.37 30.76
N ASP A 202 29.28 29.06 30.13
CA ASP A 202 29.44 30.52 30.26
C ASP A 202 28.23 31.28 29.70
N LEU A 203 27.70 30.84 28.56
CA LEU A 203 26.47 31.41 27.99
C LEU A 203 25.27 31.20 28.92
N HIS A 204 25.13 29.99 29.49
CA HIS A 204 24.07 29.70 30.44
C HIS A 204 24.18 30.58 31.70
N ALA A 205 25.39 30.76 32.23
CA ALA A 205 25.65 31.65 33.36
C ALA A 205 25.31 33.11 33.04
N LEU A 206 25.68 33.59 31.85
CA LEU A 206 25.34 34.92 31.37
C LEU A 206 23.82 35.11 31.31
N ILE A 207 23.08 34.20 30.68
CA ILE A 207 21.60 34.26 30.57
C ILE A 207 20.95 34.20 31.96
N SER A 208 21.46 33.34 32.84
CA SER A 208 20.98 33.25 34.22
C SER A 208 21.17 34.58 34.96
N ASN A 209 22.33 35.21 34.83
CA ASN A 209 22.63 36.50 35.45
C ASN A 209 21.79 37.64 34.86
N LEU A 210 21.60 37.64 33.54
CA LEU A 210 20.76 38.62 32.81
C LEU A 210 19.29 38.54 33.21
N ARG A 211 18.76 37.33 33.44
CA ARG A 211 17.39 37.12 33.91
C ARG A 211 17.22 37.50 35.38
N ALA A 212 18.20 37.19 36.22
CA ALA A 212 18.14 37.50 37.64
C ALA A 212 18.26 39.00 37.93
N HIS A 213 19.10 39.72 37.17
CA HIS A 213 19.41 41.12 37.46
C HIS A 213 18.90 42.10 36.39
N GLY A 214 18.57 41.65 35.18
CA GLY A 214 18.22 42.55 34.07
C GLY A 214 19.45 43.24 33.46
N VAL A 215 19.31 43.74 32.22
CA VAL A 215 20.40 44.42 31.46
C VAL A 215 20.97 45.67 32.14
N LEU A 216 20.28 46.24 33.13
CA LEU A 216 20.60 47.56 33.68
C LEU A 216 21.69 47.54 34.77
N PHE A 217 22.03 46.39 35.34
CA PHE A 217 22.93 46.31 36.51
C PHE A 217 24.33 45.77 36.21
N TYR A 218 24.67 45.47 34.94
CA TYR A 218 25.97 44.90 34.59
C TYR A 218 27.15 45.85 34.80
N ARG A 219 26.89 47.16 34.92
CA ARG A 219 27.94 48.17 35.13
C ARG A 219 28.47 48.22 36.57
N ASP A 220 27.67 47.81 37.57
CA ASP A 220 28.06 47.94 38.98
C ASP A 220 28.76 46.70 39.56
N SER A 221 28.43 45.50 39.06
CA SER A 221 28.98 44.24 39.61
C SER A 221 30.41 43.91 39.15
N ALA A 222 30.85 44.42 38.00
CA ALA A 222 32.23 44.20 37.51
C ALA A 222 33.25 45.10 38.22
N ALA A 223 32.81 46.19 38.85
CA ALA A 223 33.67 47.15 39.55
C ALA A 223 33.95 46.78 41.02
N THR A 224 33.24 45.79 41.58
CA THR A 224 33.28 45.51 43.03
C THR A 224 34.28 44.41 43.44
N THR A 225 34.97 43.75 42.51
CA THR A 225 35.86 42.61 42.85
C THR A 225 37.31 43.02 43.16
N GLN A 226 37.66 44.30 43.21
CA GLN A 226 38.98 44.74 43.65
C GLN A 226 38.91 45.89 44.66
N THR A 227 38.72 45.56 45.92
CA THR A 227 39.34 46.26 47.07
C THR A 227 39.12 45.45 48.34
N LYS A 228 40.14 44.70 48.78
CA LYS A 228 40.25 44.19 50.15
C LYS A 228 40.98 45.24 51.00
N PRO A 229 40.37 45.84 52.03
CA PRO A 229 41.09 46.67 52.98
C PRO A 229 41.87 45.80 53.99
N GLN A 230 43.09 46.24 54.29
CA GLN A 230 44.03 45.68 55.27
C GLN A 230 43.44 45.67 56.69
N GLN A 231 43.65 44.57 57.41
CA GLN A 231 43.29 44.40 58.82
C GLN A 231 44.17 45.28 59.72
N GLN A 232 43.57 46.25 60.41
CA GLN A 232 44.16 46.91 61.57
C GLN A 232 43.96 46.06 62.84
N THR A 233 45.07 45.63 63.43
CA THR A 233 45.13 44.97 64.73
C THR A 233 44.95 45.98 65.87
N LYS A 234 43.97 45.74 66.75
CA LYS A 234 43.75 46.48 68.01
C LYS A 234 44.67 45.96 69.12
N PRO A 235 45.13 46.81 70.06
CA PRO A 235 46.04 46.41 71.14
C PRO A 235 45.30 45.76 72.32
N ALA A 236 45.91 44.72 72.90
CA ALA A 236 45.47 44.10 74.15
C ALA A 236 46.28 44.63 75.34
N ARG A 237 45.56 44.76 76.45
CA ARG A 237 45.82 45.54 77.67
C ARG A 237 46.92 44.93 78.55
N GLN A 238 47.81 45.78 79.07
CA GLN A 238 48.81 45.44 80.09
C GLN A 238 48.16 44.93 81.39
N SER A 239 48.70 43.83 81.94
CA SER A 239 48.55 43.44 83.34
C SER A 239 49.82 43.79 84.12
N ARG A 240 49.62 44.29 85.34
CA ARG A 240 50.64 44.78 86.28
C ARG A 240 51.53 43.65 86.82
N GLY A 241 52.80 43.98 87.05
CA GLY A 241 53.68 43.32 88.02
C GLY A 241 54.58 44.35 88.71
N ARG A 242 54.31 44.54 90.01
CA ARG A 242 55.03 45.32 91.05
C ARG A 242 55.08 46.84 90.93
#